data_AF-A0A965UNT6-F1
#
_entry.id   AF-A0A965UNT6-F1
#
_cell.length_a   1.000
_cell.length_b   1.000
_cell.length_c   1.000
_cell.angle_alpha   90.00
_cell.angle_beta   90.00
_cell.angle_gamma   90.00
#
_symmetry.space_group_name_H-M   'P 1'
#
loop_
_entity.id
_entity.type
_entity.pdbx_description
1 polymer ?
#
loop_
_entity_poly.entity_id
_entity_poly.type
_entity_poly.pdbx_seq_one_letter_code
_entity_poly.pdbx_strand_id
1 'polypeptide(L)'
;MFSEKEKHILEWIRKVSKIRKELNGFAICPFAAKSKFKIVDCRAEDICPIDGYDVIIYAIEDHFSLEEVQHWVDHHNKIHHEWKFFEDCASYDTFINEIQTNNGKYNLILTQPKIELRKFREKLAKTDYYDLWDKNYLKEILEDDYDLIKNRDRNPVKSSDLPNQEQTHDQKSG
;
A
#
# COMPACT_ATOMS: atom_id res chain seq x y z
N MET A 1 20.12 -13.93 -7.13
CA MET A 1 20.32 -12.61 -7.76
C MET A 1 18.94 -12.10 -8.11
N PHE A 2 18.55 -10.90 -7.70
CA PHE A 2 17.21 -10.36 -8.00
C PHE A 2 17.06 -10.11 -9.50
N SER A 3 15.89 -10.41 -10.03
CA SER A 3 15.46 -10.04 -11.38
C SER A 3 15.31 -8.52 -11.53
N GLU A 4 15.27 -8.01 -12.76
CA GLU A 4 15.03 -6.58 -13.03
C GLU A 4 13.67 -6.11 -12.48
N LYS A 5 12.66 -6.98 -12.56
CA LYS A 5 11.32 -6.71 -12.02
C LYS A 5 11.35 -6.57 -10.50
N GLU A 6 11.98 -7.52 -9.81
CA GLU A 6 12.14 -7.45 -8.35
C GLU A 6 12.95 -6.22 -7.91
N LYS A 7 14.04 -5.88 -8.62
CA LYS A 7 14.83 -4.67 -8.30
C LYS A 7 13.99 -3.40 -8.38
N HIS A 8 13.19 -3.25 -9.44
CA HIS A 8 12.28 -2.11 -9.60
C HIS A 8 11.26 -2.04 -8.46
N ILE A 9 10.63 -3.17 -8.12
CA ILE A 9 9.65 -3.22 -7.01
C ILE A 9 10.34 -2.86 -5.69
N LEU A 10 11.55 -3.34 -5.43
CA LEU A 10 12.31 -2.99 -4.22
C LEU A 10 12.67 -1.49 -4.17
N GLU A 11 13.02 -0.88 -5.30
CA GLU A 11 13.24 0.57 -5.38
C GLU A 11 11.96 1.36 -5.16
N TRP A 12 10.83 0.90 -5.70
CA TRP A 12 9.52 1.48 -5.45
C TRP A 12 9.13 1.38 -3.97
N ILE A 13 9.33 0.22 -3.31
CA ILE A 13 9.11 0.06 -1.87
C ILE A 13 9.93 1.10 -1.07
N ARG A 14 11.20 1.31 -1.44
CA ARG A 14 12.04 2.36 -0.82
C ARG A 14 11.47 3.76 -1.06
N LYS A 15 10.98 4.06 -2.27
CA LYS A 15 10.36 5.34 -2.62
C LYS A 15 9.11 5.62 -1.76
N VAL A 16 8.23 4.63 -1.60
CA VAL A 16 6.97 4.78 -0.84
C VAL A 16 7.19 4.79 0.67
N SER A 17 8.32 4.24 1.13
CA SER A 17 8.74 4.26 2.54
C SER A 17 9.42 5.56 2.98
N LYS A 18 9.75 6.45 2.03
CA LYS A 18 10.46 7.70 2.32
C LYS A 18 9.52 8.74 2.94
N ILE A 19 9.86 9.20 4.14
CA ILE A 19 9.24 10.34 4.84
C ILE A 19 9.42 11.62 4.01
N ARG A 20 8.34 12.38 3.84
CA ARG A 20 8.26 13.60 3.00
C ARG A 20 7.61 14.74 3.78
N LYS A 21 8.19 15.93 3.69
CA LYS A 21 7.60 17.12 4.32
C LYS A 21 6.30 17.52 3.61
N GLU A 22 6.26 17.27 2.31
CA GLU A 22 5.13 17.44 1.41
C GLU A 22 3.93 16.56 1.79
N LEU A 23 4.15 15.52 2.59
CA LEU A 23 3.11 14.63 3.10
C LEU A 23 2.95 14.76 4.63
N ASN A 24 3.08 15.99 5.15
CA ASN A 24 3.01 16.28 6.60
C ASN A 24 4.00 15.49 7.46
N GLY A 25 5.14 15.07 6.89
CA GLY A 25 6.11 14.23 7.60
C GLY A 25 5.81 12.74 7.54
N PHE A 26 4.82 12.30 6.75
CA PHE A 26 4.60 10.89 6.48
C PHE A 26 5.34 10.40 5.23
N ALA A 27 5.50 9.08 5.15
CA ALA A 27 5.78 8.40 3.89
C ALA A 27 4.48 8.13 3.13
N ILE A 28 4.57 7.79 1.84
CA ILE A 28 3.39 7.37 1.05
C ILE A 28 2.74 6.16 1.71
N CYS A 29 3.54 5.16 2.10
CA CYS A 29 3.10 4.04 2.94
C CYS A 29 3.92 4.05 4.24
N PRO A 30 3.37 4.57 5.36
CA PRO A 30 4.09 4.69 6.63
C PRO A 30 4.60 3.37 7.21
N PHE A 31 4.01 2.24 6.83
CA PHE A 31 4.36 0.92 7.34
C PHE A 31 5.30 0.12 6.42
N ALA A 32 5.54 0.57 5.18
CA ALA A 32 6.31 -0.19 4.19
C ALA A 32 7.77 -0.44 4.60
N ALA A 33 8.40 0.45 5.37
CA ALA A 33 9.80 0.29 5.78
C ALA A 33 10.02 -0.90 6.74
N LYS A 34 8.99 -1.28 7.50
CA LYS A 34 9.06 -2.32 8.55
C LYS A 34 8.21 -3.54 8.20
N SER A 35 7.50 -3.53 7.08
CA SER A 35 6.60 -4.61 6.71
C SER A 35 7.39 -5.85 6.30
N LYS A 36 6.88 -7.02 6.72
CA LYS A 36 7.32 -8.29 6.16
C LYS A 36 6.56 -8.50 4.86
N PHE A 37 7.24 -8.30 3.72
CA PHE A 37 6.63 -8.44 2.41
C PHE A 37 7.16 -9.64 1.61
N LYS A 38 6.39 -10.06 0.60
CA LYS A 38 6.80 -11.05 -0.40
C LYS A 38 6.51 -10.54 -1.79
N ILE A 39 7.44 -10.71 -2.72
CA ILE A 39 7.23 -10.46 -4.15
C ILE A 39 7.05 -11.81 -4.83
N VAL A 40 6.03 -11.94 -5.67
CA VAL A 40 5.72 -13.16 -6.43
C VAL A 40 5.50 -12.77 -7.88
N ASP A 41 6.23 -13.39 -8.81
CA ASP A 41 5.93 -13.31 -10.24
C ASP A 41 5.04 -14.51 -10.59
N CYS A 42 3.78 -14.25 -10.95
CA CYS A 42 2.81 -15.29 -11.30
C CYS A 42 1.75 -14.74 -12.25
N ARG A 43 0.99 -15.65 -12.86
CA ARG A 43 -0.18 -15.28 -13.65
C ARG A 43 -1.26 -14.74 -12.72
N ALA A 44 -2.05 -13.76 -13.17
CA ALA A 44 -3.11 -13.19 -12.34
C ALA A 44 -4.13 -14.23 -11.88
N GLU A 45 -4.38 -15.27 -12.69
CA GLU A 45 -5.28 -16.38 -12.33
C GLU A 45 -4.75 -17.29 -11.21
N ASP A 46 -3.42 -17.32 -11.01
CA ASP A 46 -2.74 -18.20 -10.06
C ASP A 46 -2.47 -17.51 -8.70
N ILE A 47 -2.91 -16.25 -8.54
CA ILE A 47 -2.72 -15.51 -7.29
C ILE A 47 -3.39 -16.25 -6.14
N CYS A 48 -2.64 -16.45 -5.07
CA CYS A 48 -3.12 -17.02 -3.83
C CYS A 48 -2.41 -16.36 -2.64
N PRO A 49 -3.13 -15.83 -1.63
CA PRO A 49 -2.54 -15.28 -0.42
C PRO A 49 -1.61 -16.25 0.30
N ILE A 50 -0.60 -15.70 0.95
CA ILE A 50 0.44 -16.44 1.68
C ILE A 50 0.49 -15.88 3.09
N ASP A 51 0.15 -16.71 4.07
CA ASP A 51 0.17 -16.31 5.47
C ASP A 51 1.56 -15.88 5.95
N GLY A 52 1.56 -15.05 7.00
CA GLY A 52 2.77 -14.61 7.66
C GLY A 52 3.51 -13.47 6.97
N TYR A 53 2.87 -12.77 6.02
CA TYR A 53 3.33 -11.53 5.42
C TYR A 53 2.31 -10.41 5.64
N ASP A 54 2.78 -9.18 5.84
CA ASP A 54 1.92 -7.99 5.99
C ASP A 54 1.39 -7.50 4.64
N VAL A 55 2.15 -7.76 3.57
CA VAL A 55 1.80 -7.46 2.19
C VAL A 55 2.46 -8.45 1.24
N ILE A 56 1.72 -8.90 0.23
CA ILE A 56 2.27 -9.67 -0.89
C ILE A 56 2.05 -8.85 -2.15
N ILE A 57 3.08 -8.77 -2.98
CA ILE A 57 3.10 -8.00 -4.22
C ILE A 57 3.23 -8.99 -5.36
N TYR A 58 2.13 -9.22 -6.08
CA TYR A 58 2.10 -10.07 -7.25
C TYR A 58 2.43 -9.22 -8.47
N ALA A 59 3.51 -9.57 -9.15
CA ALA A 59 3.83 -9.05 -10.47
C ALA A 59 3.16 -9.94 -11.51
N ILE A 60 2.21 -9.37 -12.25
CA ILE A 60 1.36 -10.10 -13.19
C ILE A 60 1.70 -9.72 -14.64
N GLU A 61 0.84 -10.11 -15.57
CA GLU A 61 1.02 -9.91 -17.00
C GLU A 61 1.07 -8.42 -17.40
N ASP A 62 2.20 -8.00 -17.99
CA ASP A 62 2.42 -6.62 -18.43
C ASP A 62 1.53 -6.18 -19.60
N HIS A 63 0.91 -7.14 -20.31
CA HIS A 63 0.02 -6.84 -21.43
C HIS A 63 -1.42 -6.50 -21.01
N PHE A 64 -1.77 -6.71 -19.74
CA PHE A 64 -3.09 -6.35 -19.25
C PHE A 64 -3.30 -4.85 -19.21
N SER A 65 -4.48 -4.45 -19.66
CA SER A 65 -5.08 -3.13 -19.46
C SER A 65 -5.49 -2.93 -17.99
N LEU A 66 -5.77 -1.67 -17.62
CA LEU A 66 -6.29 -1.34 -16.28
C LEU A 66 -7.56 -2.14 -15.95
N GLU A 67 -8.48 -2.26 -16.91
CA GLU A 67 -9.74 -3.00 -16.72
C GLU A 67 -9.51 -4.49 -16.45
N GLU A 68 -8.53 -5.10 -17.13
CA GLU A 68 -8.17 -6.51 -16.89
C GLU A 68 -7.52 -6.70 -15.52
N VAL A 69 -6.67 -5.78 -15.07
CA VAL A 69 -6.10 -5.84 -13.72
C VAL A 69 -7.19 -5.68 -12.65
N GLN A 70 -8.10 -4.72 -12.83
CA GLN A 70 -9.23 -4.49 -11.93
C GLN A 70 -10.18 -5.70 -11.89
N HIS A 71 -10.41 -6.34 -13.03
CA HIS A 71 -11.18 -7.59 -13.10
C HIS A 71 -10.58 -8.67 -12.19
N TRP A 72 -9.25 -8.85 -12.22
CA TRP A 72 -8.57 -9.83 -11.36
C TRP A 72 -8.60 -9.43 -9.88
N VAL A 73 -8.43 -8.14 -9.56
CA VAL A 73 -8.58 -7.64 -8.19
C VAL A 73 -9.98 -7.95 -7.65
N ASP A 74 -11.02 -7.68 -8.43
CA ASP A 74 -12.41 -7.99 -8.08
C ASP A 74 -12.65 -9.49 -7.94
N HIS A 75 -12.10 -10.30 -8.83
CA HIS A 75 -12.16 -11.76 -8.75
C HIS A 75 -11.58 -12.25 -7.42
N HIS A 76 -10.36 -11.83 -7.09
CA HIS A 76 -9.65 -12.26 -5.88
C HIS A 76 -10.31 -11.76 -4.60
N ASN A 77 -10.80 -10.52 -4.59
CA ASN A 77 -11.59 -9.98 -3.47
C ASN A 77 -12.89 -10.78 -3.21
N LYS A 78 -13.49 -11.38 -4.25
CA LYS A 78 -14.70 -12.22 -4.11
C LYS A 78 -14.40 -13.60 -3.55
N ILE A 79 -13.25 -14.20 -3.83
CA ILE A 79 -12.92 -15.56 -3.39
C ILE A 79 -12.09 -15.61 -2.09
N HIS A 80 -11.37 -14.54 -1.75
CA HIS A 80 -10.51 -14.46 -0.57
C HIS A 80 -11.04 -13.44 0.45
N HIS A 81 -12.12 -13.81 1.15
CA HIS A 81 -12.87 -12.87 1.99
C HIS A 81 -12.06 -12.23 3.15
N GLU A 82 -11.01 -12.88 3.64
CA GLU A 82 -10.17 -12.39 4.74
C GLU A 82 -9.04 -11.46 4.27
N TRP A 83 -8.84 -11.37 2.96
CA TRP A 83 -7.77 -10.60 2.33
C TRP A 83 -8.36 -9.47 1.49
N LYS A 84 -7.59 -8.40 1.35
CA LYS A 84 -7.94 -7.29 0.47
C LYS A 84 -6.88 -7.14 -0.60
N PHE A 85 -7.32 -7.11 -1.85
CA PHE A 85 -6.51 -6.92 -3.03
C PHE A 85 -6.68 -5.51 -3.58
N PHE A 86 -5.58 -4.94 -4.07
CA PHE A 86 -5.48 -3.61 -4.67
C PHE A 86 -4.69 -3.69 -5.96
N GLU A 87 -5.10 -2.94 -6.98
CA GLU A 87 -4.33 -2.72 -8.19
C GLU A 87 -3.22 -1.67 -7.97
N ASP A 88 -2.08 -1.89 -8.61
CA ASP A 88 -1.07 -0.87 -8.88
C ASP A 88 -0.59 -1.08 -10.33
N CYS A 89 -1.30 -0.44 -11.25
CA CYS A 89 -1.12 -0.61 -12.68
C CYS A 89 -0.01 0.29 -13.24
N ALA A 90 0.73 -0.22 -14.23
CA ALA A 90 1.75 0.55 -14.93
C ALA A 90 1.17 1.72 -15.73
N SER A 91 -0.05 1.57 -16.23
CA SER A 91 -0.71 2.52 -17.14
C SER A 91 -1.54 3.60 -16.44
N TYR A 92 -1.69 3.52 -15.11
CA TYR A 92 -2.54 4.42 -14.35
C TYR A 92 -1.76 5.07 -13.20
N ASP A 93 -1.59 6.38 -13.29
CA ASP A 93 -0.88 7.13 -12.27
C ASP A 93 -1.79 7.55 -11.13
N THR A 94 -1.36 7.22 -9.91
CA THR A 94 -2.00 7.62 -8.66
C THR A 94 -1.14 8.64 -7.93
N PHE A 95 -1.76 9.56 -7.19
CA PHE A 95 -1.07 10.66 -6.53
C PHE A 95 -1.62 10.94 -5.13
N ILE A 96 -0.73 11.34 -4.22
CA ILE A 96 -1.09 12.00 -2.96
C ILE A 96 -0.31 13.33 -2.94
N ASN A 97 -1.02 14.45 -2.86
CA ASN A 97 -0.41 15.78 -2.90
C ASN A 97 0.65 15.94 -4.02
N GLU A 98 0.26 15.62 -5.26
CA GLU A 98 1.12 15.65 -6.47
C GLU A 98 2.29 14.64 -6.46
N ILE A 99 2.49 13.87 -5.39
CA ILE A 99 3.50 12.82 -5.33
C ILE A 99 2.93 11.52 -5.90
N GLN A 100 3.50 11.07 -7.01
CA GLN A 100 3.11 9.82 -7.66
C GLN A 100 3.36 8.61 -6.76
N THR A 101 2.32 7.81 -6.54
CA THR A 101 2.30 6.67 -5.61
C THR A 101 2.47 5.31 -6.28
N ASN A 102 1.98 5.12 -7.50
CA ASN A 102 2.11 3.87 -8.25
C ASN A 102 3.58 3.53 -8.57
N ASN A 103 3.80 2.27 -8.96
CA ASN A 103 5.12 1.76 -9.35
C ASN A 103 5.55 2.21 -10.76
N GLY A 104 4.58 2.57 -11.61
CA GLY A 104 4.79 3.21 -12.92
C GLY A 104 5.49 2.36 -13.99
N LYS A 105 5.64 1.04 -13.79
CA LYS A 105 6.35 0.18 -14.77
C LYS A 105 5.74 -1.19 -14.99
N TYR A 106 5.32 -1.88 -13.94
CA TYR A 106 4.77 -3.22 -14.01
C TYR A 106 3.32 -3.23 -13.53
N ASN A 107 2.53 -4.18 -14.02
CA ASN A 107 1.22 -4.43 -13.45
C ASN A 107 1.39 -5.23 -12.17
N LEU A 108 0.97 -4.66 -11.05
CA LEU A 108 1.03 -5.28 -9.74
C LEU A 108 -0.37 -5.44 -9.15
N ILE A 109 -0.57 -6.54 -8.42
CA ILE A 109 -1.68 -6.69 -7.49
C ILE A 109 -1.08 -6.85 -6.10
N LEU A 110 -1.48 -5.99 -5.17
CA LEU A 110 -1.07 -6.05 -3.77
C LEU A 110 -2.16 -6.71 -2.95
N THR A 111 -1.80 -7.59 -2.02
CA THR A 111 -2.77 -8.14 -1.06
C THR A 111 -2.30 -8.02 0.37
N GLN A 112 -3.26 -7.80 1.28
CA GLN A 112 -3.03 -7.68 2.72
C GLN A 112 -4.17 -8.34 3.51
N PRO A 113 -3.91 -8.90 4.71
CA PRO A 113 -4.97 -9.36 5.59
C PRO A 113 -5.88 -8.19 6.01
N LYS A 114 -7.21 -8.32 5.87
CA LYS A 114 -8.16 -7.24 6.20
C LYS A 114 -8.07 -6.77 7.65
N ILE A 115 -7.88 -7.71 8.58
CA ILE A 115 -7.79 -7.41 10.01
C ILE A 115 -6.60 -6.50 10.30
N GLU A 116 -5.42 -6.82 9.75
CA GLU A 116 -4.22 -6.01 9.96
C GLU A 116 -4.30 -4.67 9.22
N LEU A 117 -4.80 -4.68 7.98
CA LEU A 117 -5.04 -3.46 7.22
C LEU A 117 -5.95 -2.48 7.97
N ARG A 118 -7.06 -2.96 8.53
CA ARG A 118 -7.97 -2.12 9.32
C ARG A 118 -7.29 -1.54 10.55
N LYS A 119 -6.49 -2.33 11.29
CA LYS A 119 -5.72 -1.82 12.44
C LYS A 119 -4.78 -0.69 12.06
N PHE A 120 -4.13 -0.78 10.89
CA PHE A 120 -3.27 0.30 10.39
C PHE A 120 -4.07 1.53 10.01
N ARG A 121 -5.20 1.37 9.32
CA ARG A 121 -6.11 2.47 8.96
C ARG A 121 -6.66 3.19 10.20
N GLU A 122 -7.05 2.46 11.23
CA GLU A 122 -7.50 3.03 12.52
C GLU A 122 -6.42 3.86 13.22
N LYS A 123 -5.14 3.45 13.12
CA LYS A 123 -4.02 4.24 13.64
C LYS A 123 -3.81 5.51 12.82
N LEU A 124 -3.84 5.41 11.50
CA LEU A 124 -3.64 6.55 10.58
C LEU A 124 -4.82 7.53 10.60
N ALA A 125 -6.05 7.06 10.82
CA ALA A 125 -7.23 7.91 10.93
C ALA A 125 -7.19 8.86 12.14
N LYS A 126 -6.37 8.55 13.16
CA LYS A 126 -6.11 9.40 14.32
C LYS A 126 -5.06 10.48 14.04
N THR A 127 -4.42 10.44 12.87
CA THR A 127 -3.37 11.37 12.47
C THR A 127 -3.78 12.22 11.27
N ASP A 128 -2.95 13.19 10.93
CA ASP A 128 -3.12 14.08 9.77
C ASP A 128 -2.68 13.43 8.44
N TYR A 129 -2.47 12.10 8.42
CA TYR A 129 -2.01 11.35 7.24
C TYR A 129 -2.95 11.47 6.04
N TYR A 130 -4.27 11.39 6.27
CA TYR A 130 -5.27 11.42 5.20
C TYR A 130 -5.67 12.83 4.78
N ASP A 131 -5.12 13.89 5.39
CA ASP A 131 -5.57 15.27 5.17
C ASP A 131 -5.27 15.78 3.76
N LEU A 132 -4.25 15.21 3.11
CA LEU A 132 -3.79 15.60 1.78
C LEU A 132 -4.30 14.69 0.65
N TRP A 133 -5.16 13.72 0.99
CA TRP A 133 -5.71 12.80 0.00
C TRP A 133 -6.92 13.42 -0.70
N ASP A 134 -7.03 13.18 -2.00
CA ASP A 134 -8.27 13.49 -2.71
C ASP A 134 -9.44 12.70 -2.09
N LYS A 135 -10.60 13.34 -1.96
CA LYS A 135 -11.75 12.74 -1.26
C LYS A 135 -12.33 11.53 -1.99
N ASN A 136 -12.28 11.51 -3.33
CA ASN A 136 -12.78 10.38 -4.10
C ASN A 136 -11.79 9.22 -4.01
N TYR A 137 -10.50 9.51 -4.21
CA TYR A 137 -9.45 8.50 -4.04
C TYR A 137 -9.42 7.90 -2.63
N LEU A 138 -9.61 8.72 -1.60
CA LEU A 138 -9.69 8.24 -0.22
C LEU A 138 -10.88 7.31 0.03
N LYS A 139 -12.05 7.60 -0.56
CA LYS A 139 -13.23 6.73 -0.45
C LYS A 139 -13.04 5.41 -1.17
N GLU A 140 -12.43 5.46 -2.34
CA GLU A 140 -12.08 4.28 -3.13
C GLU A 140 -11.14 3.37 -2.35
N ILE A 141 -10.07 3.91 -1.78
CA ILE A 141 -9.11 3.11 -1.02
C ILE A 141 -9.69 2.60 0.30
N LEU A 142 -10.41 3.41 1.06
CA LEU A 142 -10.90 3.02 2.39
C LEU A 142 -12.17 2.16 2.34
N GLU A 143 -13.01 2.32 1.33
CA GLU A 143 -14.27 1.58 1.19
C GLU A 143 -15.11 1.66 2.47
N ASP A 144 -15.40 0.51 3.08
CA ASP A 144 -16.16 0.40 4.33
C ASP A 144 -15.47 1.11 5.50
N ASP A 145 -14.13 1.20 5.50
CA ASP A 145 -13.35 1.90 6.53
C ASP A 145 -13.38 3.43 6.38
N TYR A 146 -14.10 3.98 5.38
CA TYR A 146 -14.23 5.42 5.22
C TYR A 146 -15.00 6.07 6.38
N ASP A 147 -15.77 5.28 7.14
CA ASP A 147 -16.41 5.71 8.37
C ASP A 147 -15.41 6.18 9.44
N LEU A 148 -14.21 5.60 9.48
CA LEU A 148 -13.11 6.02 10.35
C LEU A 148 -12.77 7.50 10.14
N ILE A 149 -12.84 7.97 8.90
CA ILE A 149 -12.55 9.38 8.55
C ILE A 149 -13.75 10.27 8.84
N LYS A 150 -14.99 9.80 8.63
CA LYS A 150 -16.19 10.57 8.96
C LYS A 150 -16.31 10.84 10.47
N ASN A 151 -15.88 9.87 11.27
CA ASN A 151 -16.05 9.87 12.72
C ASN A 151 -14.79 10.29 13.49
N ARG A 152 -13.70 10.65 12.80
CA ARG A 152 -12.44 11.04 13.46
C ARG A 152 -12.55 12.38 14.20
N ASP A 153 -11.65 12.57 15.16
CA ASP A 153 -11.45 13.86 15.83
C ASP A 153 -11.11 14.95 14.80
N ARG A 154 -11.64 16.16 15.02
CA ARG A 154 -11.35 17.32 14.17
C ARG A 154 -9.91 17.81 14.34
N ASN A 155 -9.23 17.39 15.40
CA ASN A 155 -7.83 17.71 15.69
C ASN A 155 -6.97 16.43 15.69
N PRO A 156 -6.65 15.88 14.50
CA PRO A 156 -5.79 14.71 14.41
C PRO A 156 -4.38 14.99 14.96
N VAL A 157 -3.74 13.94 15.48
CA VAL A 157 -2.35 13.99 15.95
C VAL A 157 -1.42 14.23 14.77
N LYS A 158 -0.56 15.26 14.86
CA LYS A 158 0.40 15.56 13.79
C LYS A 158 1.50 14.53 13.75
N SER A 159 2.05 14.26 12.57
CA SER A 159 3.25 13.40 12.46
C SER A 159 4.42 13.85 13.35
N SER A 160 4.56 15.16 13.61
CA SER A 160 5.60 15.72 14.49
C SER A 160 5.45 15.31 15.95
N ASP A 161 4.22 14.96 16.35
CA ASP A 161 3.84 14.70 17.74
C ASP A 161 3.76 13.20 18.01
N LEU A 162 3.87 12.37 16.96
CA LEU A 162 4.05 10.93 17.11
C LEU A 162 5.43 10.69 17.74
N PRO A 163 5.54 9.89 18.81
CA PRO A 163 6.84 9.43 19.26
C PRO A 163 7.53 8.79 18.06
N ASN A 164 8.76 9.25 17.75
CA ASN A 164 9.57 8.80 16.61
C ASN A 164 9.22 7.35 16.34
N GLN A 165 8.62 7.04 15.18
CA GLN A 165 8.39 5.65 14.80
C GLN A 165 9.74 4.94 14.92
N GLU A 166 9.91 4.14 15.99
CA GLU A 166 11.21 3.98 16.65
C GLU A 166 12.33 3.72 15.63
N GLN A 167 13.27 4.67 15.59
CA GLN A 167 14.54 4.53 14.90
C GLN A 167 15.42 3.60 15.74
N THR A 168 15.32 2.30 15.51
CA THR A 168 16.40 1.37 15.85
C THR A 168 16.84 0.68 14.58
N HIS A 169 17.86 1.27 13.95
CA HIS A 169 18.80 0.52 13.12
C HIS A 169 19.48 -0.51 14.03
N ASP A 170 19.06 -1.77 13.95
CA ASP A 170 19.95 -2.88 14.31
C ASP A 170 20.16 -3.71 13.04
N GLN A 171 21.12 -3.25 12.24
CA GLN A 171 21.90 -4.16 11.42
C GLN A 171 22.72 -5.02 12.38
N LYS A 172 22.29 -6.25 12.62
CA LYS A 172 23.23 -7.31 12.97
C LYS A 172 23.44 -8.19 11.75
N SER A 173 24.53 -7.88 11.06
CA SER A 173 25.25 -8.85 10.24
C SER A 173 25.54 -10.09 11.09
N GLY A 174 25.15 -11.25 10.58
CA GLY A 174 25.57 -12.58 10.99
C GLY A 174 25.71 -13.43 9.76
#